data_AF-A0A535DZ29-F1
#
_entry.id   AF-A0A535DZ29-F1
#
_cell.length_a   1.000
_cell.length_b   1.000
_cell.length_c   1.000
_cell.angle_alpha   90.00
_cell.angle_beta   90.00
_cell.angle_gamma   90.00
#
_symmetry.space_group_name_H-M   'P 1'
#
loop_
_entity.id
_entity.type
_entity.pdbx_description
1 polymer ?
#
loop_
_entity_poly.entity_id
_entity_poly.type
_entity_poly.pdbx_seq_one_letter_code
_entity_poly.pdbx_strand_id
1 'polypeptide(L)'
;MSSDPIPGRLAAVFERAPGLAAALRQAGKDTPRAIIAKARRALEGMTEAEQIAVLNAHPRIGADPTSLSQRSRREQGHAADATTGRELASLNDAYEKKFGFRFVVFVAGRSKQEIVPVLRARLANTRETE
;
A
#
# COMPACT_ATOMS: atom_id res chain seq x y z
N MET A 1 -4.16 -25.86 18.03
CA MET A 1 -5.13 -24.72 18.02
C MET A 1 -5.32 -24.33 16.58
N SER A 2 -6.48 -24.67 16.02
CA SER A 2 -6.78 -24.56 14.59
C SER A 2 -6.74 -23.11 14.13
N SER A 3 -5.90 -22.81 13.15
CA SER A 3 -5.74 -21.49 12.54
C SER A 3 -6.86 -21.26 11.53
N ASP A 4 -8.00 -20.75 11.98
CA ASP A 4 -9.08 -20.39 11.05
C ASP A 4 -8.59 -19.31 10.07
N PRO A 5 -8.72 -19.54 8.75
CA PRO A 5 -8.26 -18.60 7.75
C PRO A 5 -9.10 -17.33 7.78
N ILE A 6 -8.46 -16.20 7.50
CA ILE A 6 -9.14 -14.93 7.23
C ILE A 6 -10.12 -15.18 6.06
N PRO A 7 -11.38 -14.71 6.13
CA PRO A 7 -12.32 -14.85 5.02
C PRO A 7 -11.68 -14.38 3.72
N GLY A 8 -11.71 -15.20 2.67
CA GLY A 8 -10.86 -15.02 1.47
C GLY A 8 -10.93 -13.64 0.81
N ARG A 9 -12.08 -12.95 0.89
CA ARG A 9 -12.24 -11.56 0.39
C ARG A 9 -11.46 -10.53 1.21
N LEU A 10 -11.35 -10.70 2.53
CA LEU A 10 -10.55 -9.83 3.41
C LEU A 10 -9.05 -10.14 3.29
N ALA A 11 -8.71 -11.43 3.16
CA ALA A 11 -7.33 -11.83 2.87
C ALA A 11 -6.81 -11.19 1.57
N ALA A 12 -7.64 -11.08 0.53
CA ALA A 12 -7.28 -10.39 -0.71
C ALA A 12 -7.14 -8.86 -0.56
N VAL A 13 -7.89 -8.25 0.36
CA VAL A 13 -7.80 -6.80 0.65
C VAL A 13 -6.52 -6.48 1.44
N PHE A 14 -6.15 -7.36 2.37
CA PHE A 14 -5.01 -7.21 3.29
C PHE A 14 -3.85 -8.16 2.98
N GLU A 15 -3.78 -8.67 1.73
CA GLU A 15 -2.88 -9.75 1.28
C GLU A 15 -1.41 -9.52 1.67
N ARG A 16 -1.03 -8.25 1.78
CA ARG A 16 0.33 -7.81 2.06
C ARG A 16 0.49 -7.10 3.40
N ALA A 17 -0.52 -7.13 4.26
CA ALA A 17 -0.48 -6.57 5.61
C ALA A 17 -0.75 -7.70 6.64
N PRO A 18 0.17 -8.66 6.83
CA PRO A 18 -0.10 -9.87 7.60
C PRO A 18 -0.52 -9.59 9.06
N GLY A 19 0.01 -8.53 9.68
CA GLY A 19 -0.42 -8.08 11.01
C GLY A 19 -1.87 -7.60 11.06
N LEU A 20 -2.32 -6.91 10.00
CA LEU A 20 -3.70 -6.40 9.89
C LEU A 20 -4.69 -7.52 9.55
N ALA A 21 -4.23 -8.45 8.71
CA ALA A 21 -4.96 -9.63 8.31
C ALA A 21 -5.32 -10.49 9.55
N ALA A 22 -4.38 -10.69 10.48
CA ALA A 22 -4.60 -11.42 11.73
C ALA A 22 -5.66 -10.76 12.64
N ALA A 23 -5.64 -9.43 12.77
CA ALA A 23 -6.59 -8.68 13.58
C ALA A 23 -8.04 -8.74 13.06
N LEU A 24 -8.21 -9.07 11.78
CA LEU A 24 -9.51 -9.15 11.11
C LEU A 24 -10.03 -10.59 10.96
N ARG A 25 -9.35 -11.59 11.52
CA ARG A 25 -9.77 -13.01 11.45
C ARG A 25 -11.19 -13.25 11.94
N GLN A 26 -11.60 -12.54 13.00
CA GLN A 26 -12.95 -12.67 13.58
C GLN A 26 -13.98 -11.71 12.95
N ALA A 27 -13.61 -10.96 11.90
CA ALA A 27 -14.47 -9.93 11.31
C ALA A 27 -15.45 -10.46 10.24
N GLY A 28 -15.52 -11.78 10.05
CA GLY A 28 -16.28 -12.40 8.94
C GLY A 28 -17.79 -12.13 8.92
N LYS A 29 -18.37 -11.65 10.04
CA LYS A 29 -19.78 -11.25 10.15
C LYS A 29 -20.00 -9.74 10.35
N ASP A 30 -18.92 -8.96 10.37
CA ASP A 30 -18.99 -7.53 10.63
C ASP A 30 -19.48 -6.74 9.41
N THR A 31 -20.08 -5.58 9.66
CA THR A 31 -20.36 -4.61 8.60
C THR A 31 -19.06 -4.00 8.04
N PRO A 32 -19.02 -3.49 6.80
CA PRO A 32 -17.84 -2.84 6.24
C PRO A 32 -17.28 -1.72 7.13
N ARG A 33 -18.15 -0.93 7.77
CA ARG A 33 -17.75 0.13 8.71
C ARG A 33 -17.06 -0.44 9.95
N ALA A 34 -17.57 -1.54 10.50
CA ALA A 34 -16.95 -2.20 11.64
C ALA A 34 -15.60 -2.82 11.28
N ILE A 35 -15.46 -3.37 10.07
CA ILE A 35 -14.17 -3.88 9.54
C ILE A 35 -13.14 -2.75 9.44
N ILE A 36 -13.51 -1.60 8.85
CA ILE A 36 -12.62 -0.44 8.74
C ILE A 36 -12.22 0.08 10.14
N ALA A 37 -13.16 0.15 11.08
CA ALA A 37 -12.87 0.58 12.44
C ALA A 37 -11.92 -0.37 13.17
N LYS A 38 -12.07 -1.68 12.99
CA LYS A 38 -11.13 -2.69 13.52
C LYS A 38 -9.76 -2.57 12.88
N ALA A 39 -9.70 -2.35 11.56
CA ALA A 39 -8.44 -2.18 10.85
C ALA A 39 -7.67 -0.93 11.34
N ARG A 40 -8.37 0.20 11.56
CA ARG A 40 -7.75 1.41 12.11
C ARG A 40 -7.17 1.17 13.50
N ARG A 41 -7.95 0.58 14.42
CA ARG A 41 -7.46 0.26 15.77
C ARG A 41 -6.25 -0.69 15.76
N ALA A 42 -6.23 -1.65 14.85
CA ALA A 42 -5.09 -2.53 14.70
C ALA A 42 -3.83 -1.78 14.24
N LEU A 43 -3.97 -0.84 13.30
CA LEU A 43 -2.86 0.02 12.85
C LEU A 43 -2.38 0.98 13.95
N GLU A 44 -3.30 1.57 14.73
CA GLU A 44 -2.98 2.46 15.86
C GLU A 44 -2.18 1.73 16.96
N GLY A 45 -2.41 0.43 17.13
CA GLY A 45 -1.67 -0.41 18.07
C GLY A 45 -0.33 -0.95 17.55
N MET A 46 0.02 -0.71 16.29
CA MET A 46 1.28 -1.18 15.70
C MET A 46 2.44 -0.26 16.07
N THR A 47 3.59 -0.87 16.29
CA THR A 47 4.87 -0.16 16.31
C THR A 47 5.16 0.47 14.95
N GLU A 48 6.01 1.50 14.92
CA GLU A 48 6.42 2.13 13.66
C GLU A 48 7.02 1.11 12.67
N ALA A 49 7.84 0.17 13.17
CA ALA A 49 8.43 -0.87 12.34
C ALA A 49 7.38 -1.78 11.67
N GLU A 50 6.30 -2.11 12.37
CA GLU A 50 5.19 -2.88 11.82
C GLU A 50 4.39 -2.08 10.78
N GLN A 51 4.16 -0.79 11.03
CA GLN A 51 3.51 0.10 10.05
C GLN A 51 4.36 0.24 8.78
N ILE A 52 5.67 0.43 8.93
CA ILE A 52 6.63 0.44 7.82
C ILE A 52 6.61 -0.89 7.05
N ALA A 53 6.54 -2.03 7.75
CA ALA A 53 6.44 -3.34 7.10
C ALA A 53 5.16 -3.45 6.23
N VAL A 54 4.02 -2.92 6.70
CA VAL A 54 2.78 -2.85 5.92
C VAL A 54 2.95 -1.97 4.67
N LEU A 55 3.58 -0.80 4.80
CA LEU A 55 3.86 0.07 3.65
C LEU A 55 4.79 -0.63 2.64
N ASN A 56 5.88 -1.21 3.13
CA ASN A 56 6.90 -1.88 2.32
C ASN A 56 6.44 -3.19 1.69
N ALA A 57 5.28 -3.71 2.05
CA ALA A 57 4.70 -4.84 1.36
C ALA A 57 4.01 -4.43 0.05
N HIS A 58 3.76 -3.15 -0.19
CA HIS A 58 3.19 -2.66 -1.44
C HIS A 58 4.24 -2.64 -2.56
N PRO A 59 3.88 -2.98 -3.80
CA PRO A 59 4.78 -2.77 -4.94
C PRO A 59 4.94 -1.28 -5.21
N ARG A 60 6.11 -0.88 -5.74
CA ARG A 60 6.35 0.50 -6.17
C ARG A 60 5.32 0.93 -7.21
N ILE A 61 4.92 2.19 -7.17
CA ILE A 61 4.15 2.81 -8.25
C ILE A 61 5.03 2.87 -9.49
N GLY A 62 4.58 2.25 -10.59
CA GLY A 62 5.34 2.19 -11.85
C GLY A 62 6.24 0.95 -11.98
N ALA A 63 6.14 -0.01 -11.05
CA ALA A 63 6.77 -1.32 -11.23
C ALA A 63 6.24 -2.04 -12.47
N ASP A 64 7.06 -2.93 -13.05
CA ASP A 64 6.71 -3.72 -14.23
C ASP A 64 5.39 -4.48 -13.99
N PRO A 65 4.34 -4.27 -14.80
CA PRO A 65 3.06 -4.95 -14.65
C PRO A 65 3.17 -6.48 -14.61
N THR A 66 4.14 -7.07 -15.29
CA THR A 66 4.36 -8.53 -15.30
C THR A 66 4.78 -9.07 -13.92
N SER A 67 5.41 -8.24 -13.09
CA SER A 67 5.82 -8.57 -11.71
C SER A 67 4.70 -8.35 -10.67
N LEU A 68 3.57 -7.77 -11.08
CA LEU A 68 2.48 -7.38 -10.19
C LEU A 68 1.40 -8.47 -10.07
N SER A 69 0.84 -8.63 -8.87
CA SER A 69 -0.38 -9.43 -8.69
C SER A 69 -1.53 -8.84 -9.52
N GLN A 70 -2.53 -9.66 -9.85
CA GLN A 70 -3.64 -9.23 -10.71
C GLN A 70 -4.36 -7.99 -10.14
N ARG A 71 -4.48 -7.90 -8.80
CA ARG A 71 -5.05 -6.74 -8.12
C ARG A 71 -4.17 -5.50 -8.26
N SER A 72 -2.86 -5.63 -7.98
CA SER A 72 -1.93 -4.51 -8.12
C SER A 72 -1.86 -3.98 -9.56
N ARG A 73 -1.96 -4.87 -10.57
CA ARG A 73 -2.11 -4.45 -11.98
C ARG A 73 -3.39 -3.64 -12.21
N ARG A 74 -4.53 -4.11 -11.71
CA ARG A 74 -5.81 -3.38 -11.85
C ARG A 74 -5.79 -2.01 -11.16
N GLU A 75 -5.16 -1.92 -9.99
CA GLU A 75 -5.03 -0.66 -9.24
C GLU A 75 -4.07 0.33 -9.91
N GLN A 76 -2.98 -0.17 -10.51
CA GLN A 76 -1.95 0.66 -11.13
C GLN A 76 -2.21 0.98 -12.61
N GLY A 77 -3.12 0.26 -13.28
CA GLY A 77 -3.42 0.45 -14.68
C GLY A 77 -2.32 -0.05 -15.61
N HIS A 78 -2.28 0.51 -16.83
CA HIS A 78 -1.27 0.20 -17.83
C HIS A 78 0.12 0.72 -17.43
N ALA A 79 1.16 0.22 -18.11
CA ALA A 79 2.51 0.71 -17.94
C ALA A 79 2.60 2.22 -18.22
N ALA A 80 3.47 2.91 -17.48
CA ALA A 80 3.82 4.30 -17.79
C ALA A 80 4.54 4.36 -19.16
N ASP A 81 4.47 5.51 -19.83
CA ASP A 81 5.43 5.78 -20.90
C ASP A 81 6.86 5.78 -20.34
N ALA A 82 7.86 5.62 -21.21
CA ALA A 82 9.25 5.44 -20.79
C ALA A 82 9.79 6.64 -19.98
N THR A 83 9.31 7.86 -20.26
CA THR A 83 9.75 9.07 -19.56
C THR A 83 9.16 9.11 -18.16
N THR A 84 7.85 8.92 -18.04
CA THR A 84 7.13 8.86 -16.77
C THR A 84 7.63 7.69 -15.89
N GLY A 85 7.95 6.55 -16.49
CA GLY A 85 8.51 5.39 -15.79
C GLY A 85 9.88 5.68 -15.16
N ARG A 86 10.79 6.31 -15.92
CA ARG A 86 12.11 6.71 -15.39
C ARG A 86 11.99 7.74 -14.28
N GLU A 87 11.09 8.71 -14.44
CA GLU A 87 10.85 9.71 -13.42
C GLU A 87 10.32 9.09 -12.12
N LEU A 88 9.30 8.23 -12.22
CA LEU A 88 8.78 7.50 -11.07
C LEU A 88 9.85 6.65 -10.38
N ALA A 89 10.74 5.99 -11.13
CA ALA A 89 11.83 5.23 -10.54
C ALA A 89 12.74 6.14 -9.70
N SER A 90 13.20 7.25 -10.27
CA SER A 90 14.06 8.22 -9.56
C SER A 90 13.37 8.82 -8.32
N LEU A 91 12.09 9.17 -8.42
CA LEU A 91 11.34 9.72 -7.30
C LEU A 91 11.08 8.68 -6.20
N ASN A 92 10.79 7.42 -6.55
CA ASN A 92 10.67 6.33 -5.57
C ASN A 92 11.99 6.12 -4.82
N ASP A 93 13.13 6.12 -5.51
CA ASP A 93 14.44 5.95 -4.87
C ASP A 93 14.76 7.11 -3.93
N ALA A 94 14.47 8.36 -4.33
CA ALA A 94 14.64 9.52 -3.48
C ALA A 94 13.73 9.48 -2.24
N TYR A 95 12.48 9.06 -2.43
CA TYR A 95 11.49 8.92 -1.38
C TYR A 95 11.89 7.84 -0.37
N GLU A 96 12.24 6.64 -0.83
CA GLU A 96 12.66 5.54 0.02
C GLU A 96 13.95 5.86 0.77
N LYS A 97 14.89 6.59 0.14
CA LYS A 97 16.11 7.06 0.80
C LYS A 97 15.82 8.07 1.92
N LYS A 98 14.84 8.98 1.71
CA LYS A 98 14.49 10.01 2.68
C LYS A 98 13.68 9.46 3.85
N PHE A 99 12.69 8.62 3.57
CA PHE A 99 11.70 8.20 4.56
C PHE A 99 11.92 6.79 5.11
N GLY A 100 12.68 5.95 4.41
CA GLY A 100 12.96 4.57 4.84
C GLY A 100 11.83 3.58 4.55
N PHE A 101 10.82 3.99 3.78
CA PHE A 101 9.71 3.13 3.38
C PHE A 101 9.16 3.50 1.99
N ARG A 102 8.40 2.58 1.38
CA ARG A 102 7.84 2.73 0.04
C ARG A 102 6.74 3.79 -0.02
N PHE A 103 6.71 4.54 -1.11
CA PHE A 103 5.61 5.45 -1.38
C PHE A 103 4.31 4.69 -1.66
N VAL A 104 3.29 4.93 -0.84
CA VAL A 104 1.95 4.37 -0.99
C VAL A 104 0.93 5.50 -1.10
N VAL A 105 0.08 5.43 -2.12
CA VAL A 105 -1.02 6.37 -2.33
C VAL A 105 -2.22 5.65 -2.91
N PHE A 106 -3.42 6.08 -2.54
CA PHE A 106 -4.65 5.56 -3.12
C PHE A 106 -4.79 6.02 -4.58
N VAL A 107 -4.44 5.19 -5.55
CA VAL A 107 -4.39 5.59 -6.97
C VAL A 107 -5.76 6.00 -7.51
N ALA A 108 -6.84 5.31 -7.13
CA ALA A 108 -8.21 5.66 -7.52
C ALA A 108 -8.44 5.81 -9.04
N GLY A 109 -7.69 5.08 -9.87
CA GLY A 109 -7.76 5.16 -11.33
C GLY A 109 -6.92 6.29 -11.96
N ARG A 110 -6.20 7.08 -11.16
CA ARG A 110 -5.24 8.09 -11.67
C ARG A 110 -4.14 7.44 -12.48
N SER A 111 -3.78 8.09 -13.58
CA SER A 111 -2.63 7.73 -14.41
C SER A 111 -1.31 7.91 -13.65
N LYS A 112 -0.23 7.31 -14.17
CA LYS A 112 1.11 7.44 -13.60
C LYS A 112 1.60 8.88 -13.61
N GLN A 113 1.28 9.60 -14.68
CA GLN A 113 1.56 11.02 -14.86
C GLN A 113 0.85 11.87 -13.79
N GLU A 114 -0.39 11.53 -13.43
CA GLU A 114 -1.13 12.22 -12.36
C GLU A 114 -0.59 11.91 -10.95
N ILE A 115 0.12 10.79 -10.76
CA ILE A 115 0.71 10.43 -9.46
C ILE A 115 2.08 11.10 -9.25
N VAL A 116 2.84 11.37 -10.31
CA VAL A 116 4.13 12.09 -10.23
C VAL A 116 4.08 13.36 -9.37
N PRO A 117 3.15 14.32 -9.59
CA PRO A 117 3.10 15.54 -8.77
C PRO A 117 2.77 15.24 -7.30
N VAL A 118 2.00 14.19 -7.00
CA VAL A 118 1.68 13.79 -5.62
C VAL A 118 2.94 13.25 -4.92
N LEU A 119 3.71 12.41 -5.60
CA LEU A 119 4.97 11.88 -5.10
C LEU A 119 5.99 13.01 -4.85
N ARG A 120 6.11 13.96 -5.79
CA ARG A 120 6.97 15.14 -5.63
C ARG A 120 6.55 16.01 -4.44
N ALA A 121 5.24 16.27 -4.28
CA ALA A 121 4.73 17.06 -3.16
C ALA A 121 5.03 16.39 -1.81
N ARG A 122 4.75 15.08 -1.69
CA ARG A 122 5.03 14.32 -0.47
C ARG A 122 6.52 14.17 -0.19
N LEU A 123 7.37 14.15 -1.22
CA LEU A 123 8.82 14.17 -1.05
C LEU A 123 9.32 15.45 -0.35
N ALA A 124 8.57 16.56 -0.41
CA ALA A 124 8.89 17.79 0.30
C ALA A 124 8.55 17.75 1.80
N ASN A 125 7.77 16.78 2.28
CA ASN A 125 7.37 16.65 3.68
C ASN A 125 8.56 16.34 4.60
N THR A 126 8.41 16.61 5.90
CA THR A 126 9.29 16.06 6.93
C THR A 126 8.95 14.58 7.18
N ARG A 127 9.85 13.84 7.84
CA ARG A 127 9.64 12.41 8.13
C ARG A 127 8.47 12.16 9.08
N GLU A 128 8.18 13.13 9.95
CA GLU A 128 7.11 13.09 10.94
C GLU A 128 5.74 13.41 10.32
N THR A 129 5.73 14.26 9.28
CA THR A 129 4.50 14.60 8.54
C THR A 129 4.08 13.50 7.58
N GLU A 130 5.08 12.76 7.06
CA GLU A 130 4.95 11.74 6.03
C GLU A 130 4.62 10.34 6.56
#